data_AF-A0AAN6EIE5-F1
#
_entry.id   AF-A0AAN6EIE5-F1
#
_cell.length_a   1.000
_cell.length_b   1.000
_cell.length_c   1.000
_cell.angle_alpha   90.00
_cell.angle_beta   90.00
_cell.angle_gamma   90.00
#
_symmetry.space_group_name_H-M   'P 1'
#
loop_
_entity.id
_entity.type
_entity.pdbx_description
1 polymer ?
#
loop_
_entity_poly.entity_id
_entity_poly.type
_entity_poly.pdbx_seq_one_letter_code
_entity_poly.pdbx_strand_id
1 'polypeptide(L)' 'MPLLNGQPIERVPSPANANGRTSGWEIRFTGEKFDDYEKYIERLTRYRKPIWTCKHTGRTCLTYEQ' A
#
# COMPACT_ATOMS: atom_id res chain seq x y z
N MET A 1 -3.56 -12.25 -1.06
CA MET A 1 -2.53 -11.27 -0.64
C MET A 1 -1.44 -11.23 -1.71
N PRO A 2 -1.28 -10.08 -2.38
CA PRO A 2 -0.19 -9.86 -3.32
C PRO A 2 1.15 -9.75 -2.56
N LEU A 3 2.15 -10.47 -3.03
CA LEU A 3 3.53 -10.45 -2.56
C LEU A 3 4.35 -9.58 -3.51
N LEU A 4 5.27 -8.79 -2.96
CA LEU A 4 6.28 -8.10 -3.74
C LEU A 4 7.56 -8.93 -3.69
N ASN A 5 8.03 -9.45 -4.83
CA ASN A 5 9.20 -10.33 -4.89
C ASN A 5 9.13 -11.51 -3.90
N GLY A 6 7.95 -12.09 -3.68
CA GLY A 6 7.77 -13.21 -2.75
C GLY A 6 7.71 -12.84 -1.26
N GLN A 7 7.92 -11.55 -0.92
CA GLN A 7 7.76 -11.06 0.46
C GLN A 7 6.42 -10.35 0.65
N PRO A 8 5.75 -10.57 1.80
CA PRO A 8 4.61 -9.76 2.19
C PRO A 8 5.11 -8.33 2.42
N ILE A 9 4.45 -7.35 1.81
CA ILE A 9 4.77 -5.96 2.10
C ILE A 9 4.34 -5.63 3.52
N GLU A 10 5.30 -5.19 4.34
CA GLU A 10 4.99 -4.60 5.63
C GLU A 10 4.23 -3.30 5.39
N ARG A 11 3.00 -3.24 5.90
CA ARG A 11 2.18 -2.04 5.85
C ARG A 11 2.88 -1.00 6.70
N VAL A 12 3.08 0.20 6.18
CA VAL A 12 3.63 1.28 7.00
C VAL A 12 2.57 1.58 8.05
N PRO A 13 2.85 1.34 9.35
CA PRO A 13 1.90 1.67 10.39
C PRO A 13 1.67 3.19 10.31
N SER A 14 0.39 3.57 10.39
CA SER A 14 0.00 4.98 10.51
C SER A 14 0.91 5.67 11.52
N PRO A 15 1.48 6.84 11.22
CA PRO A 15 2.25 7.57 12.21
C PRO A 15 1.37 7.76 13.45
N ALA A 16 1.82 7.23 14.58
CA ALA A 16 1.04 7.06 15.80
C ALA A 16 0.62 8.39 16.47
N ASN A 17 0.96 9.54 15.87
CA ASN A 17 0.74 10.87 16.42
C ASN A 17 0.14 11.82 15.39
N ALA A 18 -0.99 11.45 14.79
CA ALA A 18 -1.90 12.46 14.24
C ALA A 18 -2.81 12.92 15.38
N ASN A 19 -2.34 13.89 16.17
CA ASN A 19 -3.13 14.56 17.21
C ASN A 19 -4.38 15.20 16.59
N GLY A 20 -5.48 14.44 16.50
CA GLY A 20 -6.86 14.91 16.44
C GLY A 20 -7.28 15.85 15.30
N ARG A 21 -6.40 16.22 14.38
CA ARG A 21 -6.69 17.15 13.28
C ARG A 21 -6.36 16.48 11.95
N THR A 22 -7.34 15.70 11.54
CA THR A 22 -7.54 15.05 10.24
C THR A 22 -7.08 15.92 9.06
N SER A 23 -5.93 15.61 8.47
CA SER A 23 -5.54 16.02 7.11
C SER A 23 -4.55 15.02 6.51
N GLY A 24 -4.80 13.72 6.74
CA GLY A 24 -3.98 12.65 6.16
C GLY A 24 -4.68 11.98 4.98
N TRP A 25 -3.90 11.61 3.96
CA TRP A 25 -4.36 10.82 2.83
C TRP A 25 -4.35 9.34 3.18
N GLU A 26 -5.48 8.66 3.03
CA GLU A 26 -5.63 7.24 3.34
C GLU A 26 -5.75 6.38 2.06
N ILE A 27 -5.01 5.27 2.01
CA ILE A 27 -5.15 4.27 0.96
C ILE A 27 -6.30 3.31 1.32
N ARG A 28 -7.37 3.31 0.53
CA ARG A 28 -8.63 2.59 0.81
C ARG A 28 -8.49 1.08 1.04
N PHE A 29 -7.56 0.42 0.35
CA PHE A 29 -7.40 -1.03 0.41
C PHE A 29 -6.31 -1.51 1.39
N THR A 30 -5.37 -0.66 1.78
CA THR A 30 -4.36 -1.00 2.81
C THR A 30 -4.64 -0.40 4.17
N GLY A 31 -5.45 0.67 4.24
CA GLY A 31 -5.68 1.45 5.45
C GLY A 31 -4.46 2.27 5.90
N GLU A 32 -3.43 2.39 5.05
CA GLU A 32 -2.25 3.20 5.35
C GLU A 32 -2.62 4.69 5.28
N LYS A 33 -2.22 5.45 6.30
CA LYS A 33 -2.43 6.89 6.40
C LYS A 33 -1.11 7.61 6.23
N PHE A 34 -1.10 8.61 5.35
CA PHE A 34 0.05 9.42 5.03
C PHE A 34 -0.27 10.88 5.36
N ASP A 35 0.65 11.54 6.05
CA ASP A 35 0.61 12.99 6.26
C ASP A 35 1.05 13.74 4.98
N ASP A 36 1.98 13.12 4.24
CA ASP A 36 2.61 13.68 3.05
C ASP A 36 1.95 13.16 1.76
N TYR A 37 1.53 14.08 0.89
CA TYR A 37 0.86 13.74 -0.38
C TYR A 37 1.78 13.04 -1.38
N GLU A 38 3.06 13.42 -1.45
CA GLU A 38 4.01 12.80 -2.37
C GLU A 38 4.26 11.35 -1.97
N LYS A 39 4.43 11.09 -0.67
CA LYS A 39 4.55 9.72 -0.14
C LYS A 39 3.28 8.91 -0.40
N TYR A 40 2.10 9.51 -0.25
CA TYR A 40 0.83 8.87 -0.58
C TYR A 40 0.77 8.46 -2.06
N ILE A 41 1.08 9.38 -2.98
CA ILE A 41 1.04 9.11 -4.43
C ILE A 41 2.09 8.10 -4.85
N GLU A 42 3.31 8.16 -4.30
CA GLU A 42 4.36 7.18 -4.59
C GLU A 42 3.91 5.76 -4.17
N ARG A 43 3.36 5.64 -2.96
CA ARG A 43 2.86 4.38 -2.43
C ARG A 43 1.68 3.86 -3.25
N LEU A 44 0.70 4.72 -3.54
CA LEU A 44 -0.46 4.38 -4.36
C LEU A 44 -0.05 3.92 -5.76
N THR A 45 0.89 4.62 -6.38
CA THR A 45 1.43 4.27 -7.71
C THR A 45 2.11 2.91 -7.66
N ARG A 46 2.87 2.60 -6.60
CA ARG A 46 3.49 1.29 -6.41
C ARG A 46 2.47 0.15 -6.30
N TYR A 47 1.37 0.36 -5.59
CA TYR A 47 0.29 -0.64 -5.51
C TYR A 47 -0.44 -0.86 -6.84
N ARG A 48 -0.55 0.18 -7.67
CA ARG A 48 -1.15 0.10 -9.01
C ARG A 48 -0.24 -0.52 -10.06
N LYS A 49 1.07 -0.61 -9.81
CA LYS A 49 1.99 -1.27 -10.76
C LYS A 49 1.71 -2.78 -10.81
N PRO A 50 1.68 -3.40 -12.00
CA PRO A 50 1.52 -4.85 -12.17
C PRO A 50 2.84 -5.57 -11.87
N ILE A 51 3.34 -5.44 -10.65
CA ILE A 51 4.60 -6.05 -10.18
C ILE A 51 4.35 -7.07 -9.07
N TRP A 52 3.09 -7.27 -8.70
CA TRP A 52 2.72 -8.11 -7.57
C TRP A 52 2.50 -9.55 -8.01
N THR A 53 2.79 -10.45 -7.09
CA THR A 53 2.62 -11.89 -7.28
C THR A 53 1.61 -12.41 -6.28
N CYS A 54 0.54 -13.08 -6.73
CA CYS A 54 -0.45 -13.64 -5.81
C CYS A 54 0.16 -14.79 -5.02
N LYS A 55 0.14 -14.72 -3.68
CA LYS A 55 0.59 -15.81 -2.79
C LYS A 55 -0.13 -17.14 -3.04
N HIS A 56 -1.40 -17.09 -3.42
CA HIS A 56 -2.25 -18.28 -3.50
C HIS A 56 -2.12 -19.00 -4.84
N THR A 57 -2.04 -18.25 -5.94
CA THR A 57 -2.01 -18.80 -7.31
C THR A 57 -0.64 -18.73 -7.96
N GLY A 58 0.33 -18.04 -7.37
CA GLY A 58 1.66 -17.81 -7.95
C GLY A 58 1.65 -16.89 -9.18
N ARG A 59 0.49 -16.34 -9.57
CA ARG A 59 0.36 -15.44 -10.71
C ARG A 59 1.14 -14.15 -10.48
N THR A 60 2.08 -13.86 -11.37
CA THR A 60 2.86 -12.62 -11.42
C THR A 60 2.14 -11.55 -12.25
N CYS A 61 2.67 -10.33 -12.27
CA CYS A 61 2.11 -9.19 -13.02
C CYS A 61 0.69 -8.76 -12.61
N LEU A 62 0.34 -8.94 -11.33
CA LEU A 62 -0.92 -8.47 -10.78
C LEU A 62 -0.74 -7.08 -10.16
N THR A 63 -1.82 -6.33 -10.08
CA THR A 63 -1.90 -5.16 -9.18
C THR A 63 -2.27 -5.61 -7.77
N TYR A 64 -2.11 -4.73 -6.79
CA TYR A 64 -2.44 -5.07 -5.41
C TYR A 64 -3.95 -5.35 -5.18
N GLU A 65 -4.82 -4.81 -6.04
CA GLU A 65 -6.28 -4.90 -5.92
C GLU A 65 -6.90 -6.09 -6.69
N GLN A 66 -6.10 -6.80 -7.51
CA GLN A 66 -6.56 -7.93 -8.33
C GLN A 66 -6.60 -9.28 -7.63
#